data_AF-A0A3Q8VHP6-F1
#
_entry.id   AF-A0A3Q8VHP6-F1
#
_cell.length_a   1.000
_cell.length_b   1.000
_cell.length_c   1.000
_cell.angle_alpha   90.00
_cell.angle_beta   90.00
_cell.angle_gamma   90.00
#
_symmetry.space_group_name_H-M   'P 1'
#
loop_
_entity.id
_entity.type
_entity.pdbx_description
1 polymer ?
#
loop_
_entity_poly.entity_id
_entity_poly.type
_entity_poly.pdbx_seq_one_letter_code
_entity_poly.pdbx_strand_id
1 'polypeptide(L)'
;MQGSLTPERRAWGVASARLIRAELEKVREEGGAGAYGVFDERRIAAALARLGCGKEHGVYIGNGFYSVHTGDACVSGRVTEDQLTVKVHGAYAEPHPGTGPCVENRGGH
;
A
#
# COMPACT_ATOMS: atom_id res chain seq x y z
N MET A 1 -4.37 10.48 19.49
CA MET A 1 -5.48 11.33 18.99
C MET A 1 -5.75 10.93 17.54
N GLN A 2 -6.94 10.45 17.22
CA GLN A 2 -7.33 10.07 15.85
C GLN A 2 -7.43 11.35 15.02
N GLY A 3 -6.47 11.59 14.13
CA GLY A 3 -6.55 12.70 13.19
C GLY A 3 -7.56 12.36 12.11
N SER A 4 -8.79 12.87 12.23
CA SER A 4 -9.78 12.83 11.14
C SER A 4 -9.10 13.28 9.85
N LEU A 5 -9.16 12.47 8.78
CA LEU A 5 -8.69 12.88 7.46
C LEU A 5 -9.40 14.18 7.10
N THR A 6 -8.66 15.29 7.01
CA THR A 6 -9.19 16.48 6.37
C THR A 6 -9.58 16.12 4.92
N PRO A 7 -10.59 16.77 4.33
CA PRO A 7 -11.00 16.49 2.95
C PRO A 7 -9.82 16.55 1.97
N GLU A 8 -8.88 17.47 2.22
CA GLU A 8 -7.63 17.64 1.46
C GLU A 8 -6.69 16.44 1.57
N ARG A 9 -6.38 15.96 2.79
CA ARG A 9 -5.54 14.76 2.98
C ARG A 9 -6.18 13.50 2.39
N ARG A 10 -7.52 13.41 2.43
CA ARG A 10 -8.25 12.33 1.75
C ARG A 10 -8.09 12.45 0.23
N ALA A 11 -8.18 13.64 -0.35
CA ALA A 11 -7.99 13.85 -1.78
C ALA A 11 -6.57 13.47 -2.23
N TRP A 12 -5.53 13.86 -1.46
CA TRP A 12 -4.15 13.44 -1.73
C TRP A 12 -3.96 11.94 -1.59
N GLY A 13 -4.50 11.31 -0.54
CA GLY A 13 -4.46 9.86 -0.39
C GLY A 13 -5.13 9.12 -1.56
N VAL A 14 -6.24 9.63 -2.08
CA VAL A 14 -6.90 9.08 -3.28
C VAL A 14 -6.04 9.29 -4.54
N ALA A 15 -5.37 10.43 -4.69
CA ALA A 15 -4.46 10.68 -5.79
C ALA A 15 -3.27 9.70 -5.77
N SER A 16 -2.62 9.54 -4.61
CA SER A 16 -1.53 8.57 -4.42
C SER A 16 -2.00 7.14 -4.66
N ALA A 17 -3.19 6.78 -4.18
CA ALA A 17 -3.78 5.46 -4.42
C ALA A 17 -3.99 5.16 -5.92
N ARG A 18 -4.38 6.16 -6.72
CA ARG A 18 -4.50 6.00 -8.18
C ARG A 18 -3.14 5.74 -8.84
N LEU A 19 -2.10 6.46 -8.43
CA LEU A 19 -0.74 6.26 -8.95
C LEU A 19 -0.20 4.88 -8.56
N ILE A 20 -0.34 4.48 -7.30
CA ILE A 20 0.06 3.17 -6.80
C ILE A 20 -0.67 2.06 -7.57
N ARG A 21 -1.99 2.21 -7.75
CA ARG A 21 -2.77 1.25 -8.53
C ARG A 21 -2.21 1.08 -9.94
N ALA A 22 -1.95 2.17 -10.64
CA ALA A 22 -1.47 2.13 -12.01
C ALA A 22 -0.10 1.43 -12.13
N GLU A 23 0.82 1.67 -11.19
CA GLU A 23 2.12 0.97 -11.20
C GLU A 23 1.98 -0.52 -10.87
N LEU A 24 1.10 -0.89 -9.93
CA LEU A 24 0.86 -2.30 -9.60
C LEU A 24 0.08 -3.04 -10.69
N GLU A 25 -0.75 -2.34 -11.47
CA GLU A 25 -1.44 -2.90 -12.63
C GLU A 25 -0.44 -3.30 -13.72
N LYS A 26 0.59 -2.48 -13.97
CA LYS A 26 1.70 -2.85 -14.87
C LYS A 26 2.40 -4.13 -14.42
N VAL A 27 2.65 -4.29 -13.11
CA VAL A 27 3.25 -5.53 -12.58
C VAL A 27 2.37 -6.75 -12.87
N ARG A 28 1.04 -6.58 -12.82
CA ARG A 28 0.09 -7.64 -13.18
C ARG A 28 0.12 -7.95 -14.67
N GLU A 29 0.14 -6.94 -15.52
CA GLU A 29 0.20 -7.09 -16.98
C GLU A 29 1.50 -7.75 -17.46
N GLU A 30 2.63 -7.45 -16.81
CA GLU A 30 3.91 -8.12 -17.04
C GLU A 30 3.88 -9.62 -16.69
N GLY A 31 2.88 -10.09 -15.94
CA GLY A 31 2.74 -11.49 -15.52
C GLY A 31 3.85 -11.95 -14.58
N GLY A 32 4.10 -13.26 -14.48
CA GLY A 32 5.18 -13.82 -13.66
C GLY A 32 4.86 -13.89 -12.16
N ALA A 33 3.59 -14.11 -11.83
CA ALA A 33 3.22 -14.47 -10.46
C ALA A 33 3.79 -15.84 -10.09
N GLY A 34 4.22 -15.98 -8.83
CA GLY A 34 4.68 -17.24 -8.27
C GLY A 34 3.53 -18.11 -7.76
N ALA A 35 3.81 -18.96 -6.78
CA ALA A 35 2.79 -19.80 -6.16
C ALA A 35 1.62 -18.95 -5.63
N TYR A 36 0.39 -19.47 -5.82
CA TYR A 36 -0.85 -18.81 -5.37
C TYR A 36 -1.10 -17.42 -5.98
N GLY A 37 -0.53 -17.14 -7.17
CA GLY A 37 -0.73 -15.87 -7.86
C GLY A 37 -0.04 -14.68 -7.19
N VAL A 38 0.92 -14.92 -6.29
CA VAL A 38 1.65 -13.87 -5.57
C VAL A 38 2.88 -13.42 -6.36
N PHE A 39 3.01 -12.12 -6.59
CA PHE A 39 4.22 -11.56 -7.21
C PHE A 39 5.39 -11.50 -6.24
N ASP A 40 6.60 -11.56 -6.81
CA ASP A 40 7.83 -11.34 -6.05
C ASP A 40 7.84 -9.95 -5.39
N GLU A 41 8.16 -9.93 -4.09
CA GLU A 41 8.14 -8.71 -3.28
C GLU A 41 9.08 -7.62 -3.83
N ARG A 42 10.19 -8.00 -4.47
CA ARG A 42 11.13 -7.04 -5.06
C ARG A 42 10.54 -6.36 -6.28
N ARG A 43 9.66 -7.02 -7.04
CA ARG A 43 8.96 -6.40 -8.17
C ARG A 43 7.95 -5.37 -7.70
N ILE A 44 7.18 -5.71 -6.67
CA ILE A 44 6.25 -4.77 -6.04
C ILE A 44 7.03 -3.59 -5.44
N ALA A 45 8.15 -3.84 -4.76
CA ALA A 45 9.00 -2.78 -4.23
C ALA A 45 9.57 -1.87 -5.32
N ALA A 46 10.02 -2.43 -6.45
CA ALA A 46 10.52 -1.66 -7.58
C ALA A 46 9.44 -0.77 -8.21
N ALA A 47 8.21 -1.29 -8.36
CA ALA A 47 7.08 -0.51 -8.85
C ALA A 47 6.74 0.67 -7.91
N LEU A 48 6.72 0.44 -6.60
CA LEU A 48 6.48 1.49 -5.61
C LEU A 48 7.62 2.51 -5.54
N ALA A 49 8.88 2.06 -5.69
CA ALA A 49 10.04 2.93 -5.71
C ALA A 49 10.02 3.95 -6.86
N ARG A 50 9.39 3.64 -8.01
CA ARG A 50 9.18 4.60 -9.12
C ARG A 50 8.32 5.80 -8.71
N LEU A 51 7.48 5.63 -7.68
CA LEU A 51 6.65 6.69 -7.09
C LEU A 51 7.34 7.35 -5.89
N GLY A 52 8.62 7.04 -5.63
CA GLY A 52 9.34 7.49 -4.42
C GLY A 52 8.95 6.75 -3.14
N CYS A 53 8.16 5.68 -3.24
CA CYS A 53 7.72 4.91 -2.08
C CYS A 53 8.72 3.76 -1.82
N GLY A 54 9.74 4.04 -1.01
CA GLY A 54 10.78 3.08 -0.60
C GLY A 54 10.58 2.50 0.81
N LYS A 55 11.40 1.51 1.19
CA LYS A 55 11.37 0.92 2.54
C LYS A 55 11.67 1.97 3.61
N GLU A 56 12.53 2.94 3.32
CA GLU A 56 12.81 4.07 4.21
C GLU A 56 11.60 4.98 4.46
N HIS A 57 10.58 4.92 3.60
CA HIS A 57 9.38 5.75 3.65
C HIS A 57 8.15 5.03 4.22
N GLY A 58 8.34 3.84 4.81
CA GLY A 58 7.24 3.08 5.41
C GLY A 58 6.46 2.27 4.37
N VAL A 59 7.18 1.52 3.55
CA VAL A 59 6.59 0.51 2.65
C VAL A 59 6.72 -0.88 3.27
N TYR A 60 5.61 -1.60 3.29
CA TYR A 60 5.54 -3.02 3.63
C TYR A 60 4.94 -3.80 2.47
N ILE A 61 5.55 -4.94 2.16
CA ILE A 61 5.11 -5.87 1.12
C ILE A 61 5.28 -7.27 1.70
N GLY A 62 4.26 -8.10 1.55
CA GLY A 62 4.34 -9.50 1.97
C GLY A 62 3.14 -10.31 1.53
N ASN A 63 3.36 -11.51 0.99
CA ASN A 63 2.32 -12.48 0.63
C ASN A 63 1.14 -11.87 -0.18
N GLY A 64 1.47 -11.07 -1.21
CA GLY A 64 0.48 -10.40 -2.06
C GLY A 64 -0.27 -9.25 -1.39
N PHE A 65 0.17 -8.79 -0.22
CA PHE A 65 -0.30 -7.58 0.44
C PHE A 65 0.76 -6.47 0.32
N TYR A 66 0.31 -5.22 0.20
CA TYR A 66 1.18 -4.05 0.26
C TYR A 66 0.56 -2.95 1.13
N SER A 67 1.42 -2.14 1.73
CA SER A 67 1.08 -0.98 2.56
C SER A 67 2.13 0.10 2.34
N VAL A 68 1.67 1.33 2.11
CA VAL A 68 2.50 2.49 1.76
C VAL A 68 2.02 3.70 2.56
N HIS A 69 2.94 4.32 3.30
CA HIS A 69 2.69 5.59 3.96
C HIS A 69 3.15 6.75 3.07
N THR A 70 2.24 7.65 2.71
CA THR A 70 2.54 8.78 1.80
C THR A 70 2.82 10.09 2.54
N GLY A 71 2.95 10.06 3.86
CA GLY A 71 3.08 11.25 4.71
C GLY A 71 1.74 11.80 5.21
N ASP A 72 0.74 11.89 4.32
CA ASP A 72 -0.60 12.41 4.64
C ASP A 72 -1.68 11.33 4.76
N ALA A 73 -1.46 10.18 4.15
CA ALA A 73 -2.40 9.08 4.11
C ALA A 73 -1.68 7.74 4.05
N CYS A 74 -2.43 6.69 4.37
CA CYS A 74 -2.00 5.32 4.29
C CYS A 74 -2.71 4.65 3.12
N VAL A 75 -1.97 4.02 2.20
CA VAL A 75 -2.55 3.25 1.09
C VAL A 75 -2.17 1.79 1.27
N SER A 76 -3.15 0.89 1.31
CA SER A 76 -2.89 -0.54 1.43
C SER A 76 -3.87 -1.36 0.61
N GLY A 77 -3.50 -2.61 0.34
CA GLY A 77 -4.32 -3.49 -0.48
C GLY A 77 -3.65 -4.81 -0.81
N ARG A 78 -4.28 -5.57 -1.71
CA ARG A 78 -3.72 -6.81 -2.26
C ARG A 78 -3.33 -6.62 -3.70
N VAL A 79 -2.23 -7.25 -4.07
CA VAL A 79 -1.72 -7.35 -5.43
C VAL A 79 -1.32 -8.81 -5.68
N THR A 80 -2.19 -9.51 -6.40
CA THR A 80 -1.99 -10.86 -6.92
C THR A 80 -2.41 -10.88 -8.37
N GLU A 81 -2.12 -11.98 -9.07
CA GLU A 81 -2.52 -12.18 -10.46
C GLU A 81 -4.02 -11.91 -10.65
N ASP A 82 -4.86 -12.48 -9.78
CA ASP A 82 -6.32 -12.35 -9.86
C ASP A 82 -6.88 -11.07 -9.22
N GLN A 83 -6.16 -10.46 -8.28
CA GLN A 83 -6.72 -9.42 -7.42
C GLN A 83 -5.81 -8.20 -7.30
N LEU A 84 -6.34 -7.03 -7.65
CA LEU A 84 -5.77 -5.73 -7.31
C LEU A 84 -6.77 -4.92 -6.52
N THR A 85 -6.51 -4.72 -5.23
CA THR A 85 -7.30 -3.83 -4.37
C THR A 85 -6.46 -2.69 -3.85
N VAL A 86 -7.10 -1.55 -3.63
CA VAL A 86 -6.47 -0.33 -3.12
C VAL A 86 -7.44 0.32 -2.15
N LYS A 87 -6.99 0.57 -0.93
CA LYS A 87 -7.75 1.24 0.11
C LYS A 87 -6.94 2.41 0.65
N VAL A 88 -7.63 3.53 0.87
CA VAL A 88 -7.06 4.72 1.50
C VAL A 88 -7.53 4.78 2.94
N HIS A 89 -6.57 4.83 3.85
CA HIS A 89 -6.76 4.94 5.29
C HIS A 89 -6.27 6.30 5.78
N GLY A 90 -6.83 6.78 6.88
CA GLY A 90 -6.31 7.96 7.57
C GLY A 90 -4.89 7.74 8.06
N ALA A 91 -4.13 8.83 8.20
CA ALA A 91 -2.76 8.78 8.67
C ALA A 91 -2.68 8.12 10.06
N TYR A 92 -2.03 6.96 10.08
CA TYR A 92 -1.42 6.29 11.23
C TYR A 92 -2.31 5.80 12.39
N ALA A 93 -2.19 4.50 12.66
CA ALA A 93 -2.06 3.97 14.01
C ALA A 93 -0.83 3.05 13.99
N GLU A 94 0.03 3.16 15.00
CA GLU A 94 1.31 2.48 15.22
C GLU A 94 1.72 1.30 14.28
N PRO A 95 2.98 1.26 13.83
CA PRO A 95 3.48 0.18 13.00
C PRO A 95 3.49 -1.10 13.83
N HIS A 96 2.54 -2.01 13.55
CA HIS A 96 2.54 -3.31 14.17
C HIS A 96 3.68 -4.14 13.56
N PRO A 97 4.57 -4.76 14.37
CA PRO A 97 5.68 -5.54 13.84
C PRO A 97 5.16 -6.67 12.94
N GLY A 98 5.64 -6.72 11.70
CA GLY A 98 5.23 -7.72 10.71
C GLY A 98 4.00 -7.37 9.86
N THR A 99 3.37 -6.20 10.04
CA THR A 99 2.14 -5.82 9.31
C THR A 99 2.27 -4.52 8.51
N GLY A 100 3.43 -3.86 8.61
CA GLY A 100 3.69 -2.58 7.97
C GLY A 100 3.09 -1.39 8.73
N PRO A 101 3.45 -0.15 8.32
CA PRO A 101 3.03 1.06 9.02
C PRO A 101 1.56 1.45 8.76
N CYS A 102 0.84 0.70 7.92
CA CYS A 102 -0.54 1.02 7.53
C CYS A 102 -1.50 -0.14 7.82
N VAL A 103 -1.57 -0.58 9.07
CA VAL A 103 -2.67 -1.44 9.53
C VAL A 103 -3.85 -0.58 9.97
N GLU A 104 -5.06 -1.03 9.62
CA GLU A 104 -6.31 -0.54 10.19
C GLU A 104 -6.23 -0.66 11.72
N ASN A 105 -6.35 0.44 12.46
CA ASN A 105 -6.71 0.38 13.87
C ASN A 105 -8.14 -0.16 13.92
N ARG A 106 -8.28 -1.48 14.00
CA ARG A 106 -9.51 -2.12 14.48
C ARG A 106 -9.59 -1.79 15.95
N GLY A 107 -10.15 -0.62 16.27
CA GLY A 107 -10.27 -0.05 17.61
C GLY A 107 -10.11 -1.08 18.72
N GLY A 108 -8.93 -1.13 19.32
CA GLY A 108 -8.60 -2.03 20.41
C GLY A 108 -8.35 -1.23 21.68
N HIS A 109 -9.43 -1.02 22.44
CA HIS A 109 -9.57 -0.49 23.81
C HIS A 109 -9.22 0.99 24.08
#